data_AF-X7Z3Q5-F1
#
_entry.id   AF-X7Z3Q5-F1
#
_cell.length_a   1.000
_cell.length_b   1.000
_cell.length_c   1.000
_cell.angle_alpha   90.00
_cell.angle_beta   90.00
_cell.angle_gamma   90.00
#
_symmetry.space_group_name_H-M   'P 1'
#
loop_
_entity.id
_entity.type
_entity.pdbx_description
1 polymer ?
#
loop_
_entity_poly.entity_id
_entity_poly.type
_entity_poly.pdbx_seq_one_letter_code
_entity_poly.pdbx_strand_id
1 'polypeptide(L)' 'MTARPLHELVEDGGPRAGAGGRTGRRDGAIPASELAAGRRYLPSGPNVLRAFTFPFEQVRVLIVDRIR' A
#
# COMPACT_ATOMS: atom_id res chain seq x y z
N MET A 1 10.99 -10.17 5.05
CA MET A 1 9.93 -9.27 5.57
C MET A 1 8.68 -10.09 5.77
N THR A 2 8.19 -10.22 6.99
CA THR A 2 6.95 -10.96 7.29
C THR A 2 5.76 -10.11 6.87
N ALA A 3 4.83 -10.71 6.11
CA ALA A 3 3.63 -10.03 5.66
C ALA A 3 2.71 -9.79 6.86
N ARG A 4 2.48 -8.52 7.20
CA ARG A 4 1.44 -8.13 8.16
C ARG A 4 0.09 -8.09 7.47
N PRO A 5 -1.01 -8.45 8.14
CA PRO A 5 -2.33 -8.36 7.56
C PRO A 5 -2.69 -6.90 7.26
N LEU A 6 -3.45 -6.67 6.18
CA LEU A 6 -3.72 -5.33 5.65
C LEU A 6 -4.40 -4.41 6.68
N HIS A 7 -5.28 -4.96 7.53
CA HIS A 7 -5.98 -4.22 8.57
C HIS A 7 -5.05 -3.69 9.68
N GLU A 8 -3.82 -4.21 9.81
CA GLU A 8 -2.84 -3.65 10.74
C GLU A 8 -2.06 -2.45 10.16
N LEU A 9 -2.17 -2.23 8.84
CA LEU A 9 -1.38 -1.25 8.09
C LEU A 9 -2.20 -0.06 7.58
N VAL A 10 -3.53 -0.16 7.69
CA VAL A 10 -4.53 0.77 7.16
C VAL A 10 -5.47 1.11 8.30
N GLU A 11 -6.07 2.30 8.27
CA GLU A 11 -7.03 2.67 9.32
C GLU A 11 -8.35 1.89 9.19
N ASP A 12 -8.96 1.56 10.33
CA ASP A 12 -10.14 0.70 10.42
C ASP A 12 -11.40 1.28 9.74
N GLY A 13 -11.45 2.60 9.56
CA GLY A 13 -12.56 3.34 8.96
C GLY A 13 -12.59 3.33 7.44
N GLY A 14 -11.62 2.66 6.80
CA GLY A 14 -11.48 2.65 5.36
C GLY A 14 -12.72 2.11 4.64
N PRO A 15 -12.92 2.49 3.36
CA PRO A 15 -14.06 2.03 2.60
C PRO A 15 -14.02 0.50 2.52
N ARG A 16 -15.10 -0.16 2.97
CA ARG A 16 -15.26 -1.62 2.83
C ARG A 16 -15.00 -1.96 1.37
N ALA A 17 -13.94 -2.73 1.12
CA ALA A 17 -13.58 -3.15 -0.22
C ALA A 17 -14.81 -3.83 -0.86
N GLY A 18 -15.47 -3.13 -1.79
CA GLY A 18 -16.52 -3.72 -2.60
C GLY A 18 -15.95 -4.96 -3.28
N ALA A 19 -16.79 -5.97 -3.49
CA ALA A 19 -16.42 -7.33 -3.91
C ALA A 19 -15.55 -7.44 -5.20
N GLY A 20 -15.26 -6.33 -5.90
CA GLY A 20 -14.35 -6.26 -7.04
C GLY A 20 -12.90 -5.81 -6.72
N GLY A 21 -12.60 -5.39 -5.49
CA GLY A 21 -11.25 -4.99 -5.09
C GLY A 21 -10.33 -6.21 -4.94
N ARG A 22 -9.43 -6.45 -5.90
CA ARG A 22 -8.41 -7.49 -5.76
C ARG A 22 -7.45 -7.11 -4.63
N THR A 23 -7.38 -7.92 -3.59
CA THR A 23 -6.37 -7.76 -2.53
C THR A 23 -4.98 -8.07 -3.10
N GLY A 24 -4.08 -7.09 -3.06
CA GLY A 24 -2.73 -7.13 -3.64
C GLY A 24 -1.73 -8.07 -2.96
N ARG A 25 -2.18 -9.19 -2.37
CA ARG A 25 -1.29 -10.16 -1.73
C ARG A 25 -0.37 -10.87 -2.75
N ARG A 26 -0.70 -10.85 -4.04
CA ARG A 26 0.10 -11.51 -5.08
C ARG A 26 1.36 -10.77 -5.51
N ASP A 27 1.41 -9.43 -5.40
CA ASP A 27 2.43 -8.64 -6.11
C ASP A 27 3.28 -7.72 -5.19
N GLY A 28 3.03 -7.73 -3.87
CA GLY A 28 3.73 -6.84 -2.91
C GLY A 28 5.10 -7.33 -2.45
N ALA A 29 5.54 -8.52 -2.85
CA ALA A 29 6.87 -9.01 -2.55
C ALA A 29 7.84 -8.52 -3.63
N ILE A 30 8.79 -7.65 -3.25
CA ILE A 30 9.91 -7.32 -4.14
C ILE A 30 10.66 -8.64 -4.42
N PRO A 31 10.83 -9.04 -5.69
CA PRO A 31 11.62 -10.21 -6.03
C PRO A 31 13.00 -10.08 -5.38
N ALA A 32 13.48 -11.12 -4.70
CA ALA A 32 14.80 -11.09 -4.05
C ALA A 32 15.92 -10.73 -5.05
N SER A 33 15.72 -11.04 -6.33
CA SER A 33 16.57 -10.64 -7.45
C SER A 33 16.67 -9.13 -7.67
N GLU A 34 15.63 -8.35 -7.39
CA GLU A 34 15.67 -6.88 -7.50
C GLU A 34 16.45 -6.23 -6.36
N LEU A 35 16.30 -6.74 -5.14
CA LEU A 35 17.12 -6.30 -4.01
C LEU A 35 18.60 -6.64 -4.22
N ALA A 36 18.89 -7.83 -4.76
CA ALA A 36 20.25 -8.26 -5.08
C ALA A 36 20.87 -7.45 -6.24
N ALA A 37 20.05 -6.92 -7.15
CA ALA A 37 20.48 -6.04 -8.24
C ALA A 37 20.73 -4.59 -7.79
N GLY A 38 20.62 -4.28 -6.49
CA GLY A 38 20.85 -2.93 -5.94
C GLY A 38 19.80 -1.90 -6.35
N ARG A 39 18.67 -2.33 -6.92
CA ARG A 39 17.57 -1.43 -7.29
C ARG A 39 16.86 -0.98 -6.01
N ARG A 40 16.91 0.32 -5.75
CA ARG A 40 16.18 0.94 -4.64
C ARG A 40 14.76 1.27 -5.08
N TYR A 41 13.79 0.74 -4.36
CA TYR A 41 12.39 1.10 -4.51
C TYR A 41 12.07 2.32 -3.66
N LEU A 42 11.31 3.25 -4.23
CA LEU A 42 10.72 4.37 -3.52
C LEU A 42 9.19 4.31 -3.71
N PRO A 43 8.40 4.69 -2.69
CA PRO A 43 8.84 5.10 -1.35
C PRO A 43 9.28 3.89 -0.49
N SER A 44 9.97 4.14 0.64
CA SER A 44 10.37 3.05 1.55
C SER A 44 9.16 2.21 1.99
N GLY A 45 9.35 0.92 2.28
CA GLY A 45 8.27 -0.03 2.58
C GLY A 45 7.15 0.50 3.50
N PRO A 46 7.46 1.10 4.67
CA PRO A 46 6.44 1.68 5.55
C PRO A 46 5.62 2.82 4.93
N ASN A 47 6.20 3.54 3.97
CA ASN A 47 5.56 4.68 3.31
C ASN A 47 4.65 4.28 2.14
N VAL A 48 4.65 3.01 1.71
CA VAL A 48 3.85 2.53 0.58
C VAL A 48 2.35 2.65 0.85
N LEU A 49 1.91 2.41 2.09
CA LEU A 49 0.50 2.47 2.48
C LEU A 49 0.16 3.72 3.30
N ARG A 50 1.07 4.69 3.42
CA ARG A 50 0.90 5.86 4.28
C ARG A 50 -0.36 6.69 3.97
N ALA A 51 -0.79 6.73 2.71
CA ALA A 51 -2.01 7.43 2.32
C ALA A 51 -3.29 6.81 2.94
N PHE A 52 -3.23 5.54 3.35
CA PHE A 52 -4.34 4.79 3.93
C PHE A 52 -4.29 4.74 5.46
N THR A 53 -3.40 5.51 6.11
CA THR A 53 -3.38 5.66 7.57
C THR A 53 -4.11 6.91 8.05
N PHE A 54 -4.66 7.70 7.13
CA PHE A 54 -5.46 8.88 7.47
C PHE A 54 -6.92 8.48 7.67
N PRO A 55 -7.63 9.05 8.65
CA PRO A 55 -9.05 8.77 8.85
C PRO A 55 -9.88 9.01 7.58
N PHE A 56 -10.47 7.96 7.03
CA PHE A 56 -11.19 8.04 5.76
C PHE A 56 -12.39 9.00 5.83
N GLU A 57 -13.08 9.03 6.96
CA GLU A 57 -14.21 9.95 7.23
C GLU A 57 -13.82 11.44 7.12
N GLN A 58 -12.53 11.76 7.16
CA GLN A 58 -12.03 13.13 7.03
C GLN A 58 -11.57 13.45 5.60
N VAL A 59 -11.58 12.46 4.69
CA VAL A 59 -11.15 12.63 3.29
C VAL A 59 -12.25 13.32 2.49
N ARG A 60 -11.97 14.52 2.01
CA ARG A 60 -12.88 15.31 1.15
C ARG A 60 -12.44 15.38 -0.31
N VAL A 61 -11.16 15.14 -0.58
CA VAL A 61 -10.55 15.25 -1.90
C VAL A 61 -9.54 14.13 -2.07
N LEU A 62 -9.59 13.43 -3.21
CA LEU A 62 -8.62 12.42 -3.61
C LEU A 62 -7.76 12.98 -4.75
N ILE A 63 -6.45 13.03 -4.54
CA ILE A 63 -5.48 13.41 -5.58
C ILE A 63 -4.79 12.13 -6.06
N VAL A 64 -4.82 11.90 -7.38
CA VAL A 64 -4.13 10.78 -8.01
C VAL A 64 -3.07 11.34 -8.94
N ASP A 65 -1.82 11.02 -8.65
CA ASP A 65 -0.70 11.35 -9.52
C ASP A 65 -0.01 10.07 -10.01
N ARG A 66 0.70 10.17 -11.12
CA ARG A 66 1.43 9.06 -11.74
C ARG A 66 2.92 9.37 -11.69
N ILE A 67 3.68 8.55 -10.98
CA ILE A 67 5.15 8.56 -11.06
C ILE A 67 5.52 8.10 -12.49
N ARG A 68 6.25 8.95 -13.23
CA ARG A 68 6.85 8.61 -14.52
C ARG A 68 8.23 8.00 -14.35
#